data_AF-A0A1R3HES7-F1
#
_entry.id   AF-A0A1R3HES7-F1
#
_cell.length_a   1.000
_cell.length_b   1.000
_cell.length_c   1.000
_cell.angle_alpha   90.00
_cell.angle_beta   90.00
_cell.angle_gamma   90.00
#
_symmetry.space_group_name_H-M   'P 1'
#
loop_
_entity.id
_entity.type
_entity.pdbx_description
1 polymer ?
#
loop_
_entity_poly.entity_id
_entity_poly.type
_entity_poly.pdbx_seq_one_letter_code
_entity_poly.pdbx_strand_id
1 'polypeptide(L)'
;MVGFIDGSFVMPKTHVTIFSDEGSVETINPDFTAWKQSDRLLHGWITGTLSKEVLGLVVGLDTSAAVWQALSDSFAQESQEREFYLQQSLNMHRKGSSSMVDYIRVFKNLCDDLSAIGKPVDGRTKVFTLLKSLGLTMNPL
;
A
#
# COMPACT_ATOMS: atom_id res chain seq x y z
N MET A 1 3.10 -21.17 3.94
CA MET A 1 3.24 -20.26 2.78
C MET A 1 3.17 -18.79 3.17
N VAL A 2 2.15 -18.31 3.91
CA VAL A 2 2.07 -16.90 4.34
C VAL A 2 3.35 -16.40 5.03
N GLY A 3 4.02 -17.26 5.81
CA GLY A 3 5.28 -16.93 6.47
C GLY A 3 6.45 -16.53 5.53
N PHE A 4 6.41 -16.87 4.24
CA PHE A 4 7.42 -16.43 3.26
C PHE A 4 7.17 -14.99 2.80
N ILE A 5 5.94 -14.52 2.92
CA ILE A 5 5.48 -13.19 2.50
C ILE A 5 5.70 -12.18 3.63
N ASP A 6 5.38 -12.56 4.87
CA ASP A 6 5.51 -11.71 6.06
C ASP A 6 6.91 -11.76 6.71
N GLY A 7 7.81 -12.60 6.20
CA GLY A 7 9.18 -12.76 6.69
C GLY A 7 9.33 -13.67 7.93
N SER A 8 8.25 -14.29 8.42
CA SER A 8 8.28 -15.21 9.56
C SER A 8 9.06 -16.50 9.27
N PHE A 9 9.11 -16.93 8.01
CA PHE A 9 10.03 -18.00 7.55
C PHE A 9 11.36 -17.39 7.12
N VAL A 10 12.21 -17.15 8.10
CA VAL A 10 13.56 -16.61 7.90
C VAL A 10 14.39 -17.56 7.03
N MET A 11 15.13 -17.00 6.07
CA MET A 11 16.05 -17.74 5.20
C MET A 11 17.02 -18.60 6.05
N PRO A 12 17.00 -19.95 5.92
CA PRO A 12 17.93 -20.81 6.62
C PRO A 12 19.37 -20.55 6.18
N LYS A 13 20.33 -20.88 7.04
CA LYS A 13 21.76 -20.78 6.70
C LYS A 13 22.04 -21.61 5.45
N THR A 14 22.81 -21.03 4.53
CA THR A 14 23.14 -21.65 3.23
C THR A 14 23.96 -22.92 3.38
N HIS A 15 24.87 -22.94 4.35
CA HIS A 15 25.74 -24.06 4.65
C HIS A 15 25.58 -24.50 6.11
N VAL A 16 25.73 -25.80 6.33
CA VAL A 16 25.77 -26.45 7.64
C VAL A 16 27.03 -27.30 7.76
N THR A 17 27.64 -27.27 8.93
CA THR A 17 28.80 -28.10 9.24
C THR A 17 28.33 -29.44 9.81
N ILE A 18 28.65 -30.53 9.12
CA ILE A 18 28.41 -31.89 9.60
C ILE A 18 29.69 -32.36 10.28
N PHE A 19 29.56 -32.80 11.53
CA PHE A 19 30.66 -33.38 12.30
C PHE A 19 30.62 -34.89 12.19
N SER A 20 31.70 -35.48 11.70
CA SER A 20 31.91 -36.93 11.56
C SER A 20 33.16 -37.35 12.34
N ASP A 21 33.36 -38.65 12.56
CA ASP A 21 34.58 -39.19 13.21
C ASP A 21 35.88 -38.82 12.48
N GLU A 22 35.80 -38.40 11.21
CA GLU A 22 36.94 -38.05 10.36
C GLU A 22 37.18 -36.54 10.20
N GLY A 23 36.41 -35.70 10.92
CA GLY A 23 36.49 -34.25 10.88
C GLY A 23 35.16 -33.56 10.55
N SER A 24 35.21 -32.24 10.35
CA SER A 24 34.04 -31.43 10.00
C SER A 24 33.99 -31.12 8.51
N VAL A 25 32.85 -31.35 7.86
CA VAL A 25 32.61 -31.03 6.44
C VAL A 25 31.50 -29.99 6.34
N GLU A 26 31.74 -28.89 5.59
CA GLU A 26 30.68 -27.96 5.22
C GLU A 26 29.90 -28.48 4.02
N THR A 27 28.57 -28.51 4.14
CA THR A 27 27.67 -28.89 3.06
C THR A 27 26.50 -27.92 2.95
N ILE A 28 25.82 -27.92 1.80
CA ILE A 28 24.62 -27.11 1.58
C ILE A 28 23.51 -27.60 2.49
N ASN A 29 22.85 -26.67 3.17
CA ASN A 29 21.72 -26.98 4.02
C ASN A 29 20.52 -27.45 3.17
N PRO A 30 19.99 -28.68 3.38
CA PRO A 30 18.78 -29.14 2.69
C PRO A 30 17.57 -28.24 2.98
N ASP A 31 17.47 -27.66 4.19
CA ASP A 31 16.40 -26.74 4.56
C ASP A 31 16.47 -25.43 3.77
N PHE A 32 17.68 -24.94 3.48
CA PHE A 32 17.88 -23.78 2.61
C PHE A 32 17.39 -24.06 1.19
N THR A 33 17.65 -25.26 0.68
CA THR A 33 17.22 -25.67 -0.66
C THR A 33 15.70 -25.77 -0.74
N ALA A 34 15.06 -26.39 0.25
CA ALA A 34 13.61 -26.50 0.35
C ALA A 34 12.93 -25.12 0.49
N TRP A 35 13.51 -24.24 1.32
CA TRP A 35 13.06 -22.86 1.46
C TRP A 35 13.15 -22.11 0.13
N LYS A 36 14.28 -22.20 -0.58
CA LYS A 36 14.50 -21.51 -1.85
C LYS A 36 13.59 -21.99 -2.97
N GLN A 37 13.25 -23.28 -3.01
CA GLN A 37 12.25 -23.80 -3.95
C GLN A 37 10.87 -23.19 -3.69
N SER A 38 10.46 -23.14 -2.42
CA SER A 38 9.17 -22.57 -2.02
C SER A 38 9.07 -21.07 -2.32
N ASP A 39 10.12 -20.31 -1.97
CA ASP A 39 10.21 -18.87 -2.24
C ASP A 39 10.16 -18.57 -3.74
N ARG A 40 10.87 -19.35 -4.57
CA ARG A 40 10.84 -19.20 -6.03
C ARG A 40 9.48 -19.47 -6.65
N LEU A 41 8.77 -20.50 -6.18
CA LEU A 41 7.42 -20.80 -6.65
C LEU A 41 6.47 -19.64 -6.33
N LEU A 42 6.55 -19.14 -5.10
CA LEU A 42 5.72 -18.04 -4.64
C LEU A 42 6.04 -16.74 -5.39
N HIS A 43 7.32 -16.44 -5.61
CA HIS A 43 7.75 -15.32 -6.45
C HIS A 43 7.18 -15.43 -7.86
N GLY A 44 7.27 -16.62 -8.49
CA GLY A 44 6.68 -16.88 -9.81
C GLY A 44 5.16 -16.69 -9.84
N TRP A 45 4.46 -17.11 -8.79
CA TRP A 45 3.02 -16.90 -8.67
C TRP A 45 2.65 -15.43 -8.51
N ILE A 46 3.33 -14.71 -7.61
CA ILE A 46 3.07 -13.28 -7.40
C ILE A 46 3.30 -12.54 -8.70
N THR A 47 4.49 -12.65 -9.28
CA THR A 47 4.84 -11.98 -10.55
C THR A 47 3.92 -12.36 -11.71
N GLY A 48 3.46 -13.61 -11.78
CA GLY A 48 2.49 -14.06 -12.79
C GLY A 48 1.10 -13.40 -12.68
N THR A 49 0.74 -12.86 -11.52
CA THR A 49 -0.53 -12.13 -11.33
C THR A 49 -0.44 -10.62 -11.61
N LEU A 50 0.78 -10.08 -11.77
CA LEU A 50 0.99 -8.64 -11.92
C LEU A 50 0.81 -8.18 -13.37
N SER A 51 0.29 -6.97 -13.54
CA SER A 51 0.29 -6.29 -14.83
C SER A 51 1.70 -5.85 -15.22
N LYS A 52 1.93 -5.53 -16.50
CA LYS A 52 3.23 -5.03 -16.98
C LYS A 52 3.69 -3.76 -16.27
N GLU A 53 2.74 -2.90 -15.89
CA GLU A 53 3.01 -1.65 -15.19
C GLU A 53 3.53 -1.91 -13.78
N VAL A 54 2.89 -2.84 -13.06
CA VAL A 54 3.25 -3.20 -11.68
C VAL A 54 4.51 -4.09 -11.64
N LEU A 55 4.75 -4.89 -12.69
CA LEU A 55 5.97 -5.69 -12.81
C LEU A 55 7.23 -4.83 -12.72
N GLY A 56 7.23 -3.62 -13.32
CA GLY A 56 8.36 -2.70 -13.26
C GLY A 56 8.79 -2.31 -11.84
N LEU A 57 7.87 -2.34 -10.88
CA LEU A 57 8.15 -2.02 -9.46
C LEU A 57 8.92 -3.14 -8.75
N VAL A 58 8.85 -4.37 -9.26
CA VAL A 58 9.40 -5.56 -8.59
C VAL A 58 10.55 -6.20 -9.35
N VAL A 59 10.94 -5.65 -10.50
CA VAL A 59 12.10 -6.11 -11.28
C VAL A 59 13.37 -5.99 -10.43
N GLY A 60 14.12 -7.09 -10.35
CA GLY A 60 15.40 -7.14 -9.61
C GLY A 60 15.27 -7.51 -8.14
N LEU A 61 14.06 -7.80 -7.64
CA LEU A 61 13.84 -8.33 -6.30
C LEU A 61 13.95 -9.86 -6.33
N ASP A 62 14.79 -10.42 -5.45
CA ASP A 62 15.15 -11.84 -5.50
C ASP A 62 14.27 -12.75 -4.63
N THR A 63 13.48 -12.18 -3.71
CA THR A 63 12.67 -12.95 -2.75
C THR A 63 11.20 -12.55 -2.81
N SER A 64 10.31 -13.51 -2.56
CA SER A 64 8.86 -13.24 -2.52
C SER A 64 8.48 -12.21 -1.46
N ALA A 65 9.17 -12.20 -0.31
CA ALA A 65 9.02 -11.18 0.73
C ALA A 65 9.35 -9.77 0.22
N ALA A 66 10.48 -9.60 -0.48
CA ALA A 66 10.87 -8.30 -1.01
C ALA A 66 9.87 -7.79 -2.05
N VAL A 67 9.42 -8.67 -2.95
CA VAL A 67 8.37 -8.35 -3.94
C VAL A 67 7.09 -7.89 -3.24
N TRP A 68 6.63 -8.64 -2.23
CA TRP A 68 5.43 -8.29 -1.49
C TRP A 68 5.55 -6.96 -0.75
N GLN A 69 6.68 -6.72 -0.11
CA GLN A 69 6.95 -5.46 0.60
C GLN A 69 6.92 -4.28 -0.36
N ALA A 70 7.60 -4.36 -1.51
CA ALA A 70 7.62 -3.30 -2.51
C ALA A 70 6.22 -2.98 -3.05
N LEU A 71 5.40 -4.02 -3.31
CA LEU A 71 4.01 -3.84 -3.71
C LEU A 71 3.20 -3.15 -2.61
N SER A 72 3.29 -3.65 -1.38
CA SER A 72 2.59 -3.09 -0.23
C SER A 72 2.93 -1.61 -0.04
N ASP A 73 4.21 -1.26 -0.09
CA ASP A 73 4.66 0.12 0.10
C ASP A 73 4.20 1.03 -1.06
N SER A 74 4.29 0.57 -2.30
CA SER A 74 3.84 1.34 -3.47
C SER A 74 2.33 1.62 -3.43
N PHE A 75 1.51 0.60 -3.18
CA PHE A 75 0.06 0.77 -3.11
C PHE A 75 -0.37 1.57 -1.88
N ALA A 76 0.35 1.43 -0.75
CA ALA A 76 0.12 2.27 0.41
C ALA A 76 0.43 3.74 0.13
N GLN A 77 1.55 4.03 -0.55
CA GLN A 77 1.92 5.39 -0.94
C GLN A 77 0.89 6.00 -1.89
N GLU A 78 0.49 5.28 -2.94
CA GLU A 78 -0.56 5.75 -3.87
C GLU A 78 -1.88 6.06 -3.15
N SER A 79 -2.26 5.21 -2.18
CA SER A 79 -3.44 5.45 -1.36
C SER A 79 -3.30 6.70 -0.49
N GLN A 80 -2.13 6.96 0.10
CA GLN A 80 -1.87 8.16 0.91
C GLN A 80 -1.87 9.43 0.07
N GLU A 81 -1.24 9.40 -1.11
CA GLU A 81 -1.25 10.52 -2.05
C GLU A 81 -2.67 10.84 -2.51
N ARG A 82 -3.46 9.81 -2.84
CA ARG A 82 -4.87 9.97 -3.20
C ARG A 82 -5.69 10.56 -2.06
N GLU A 83 -5.49 10.09 -0.83
CA GLU A 83 -6.13 10.66 0.36
C GLU A 83 -5.81 12.15 0.50
N PHE A 84 -4.52 12.50 0.46
CA PHE A 84 -4.08 13.89 0.60
C PHE A 84 -4.67 14.79 -0.50
N TYR A 85 -4.63 14.33 -1.75
CA TYR A 85 -5.20 15.04 -2.89
C TYR A 85 -6.70 15.33 -2.70
N LEU A 86 -7.47 14.33 -2.25
CA LEU A 86 -8.91 14.49 -2.02
C LEU A 86 -9.20 15.44 -0.86
N GLN A 87 -8.45 15.35 0.25
CA GLN A 87 -8.58 16.27 1.38
C GLN A 87 -8.24 17.71 0.99
N GLN A 88 -7.17 17.90 0.23
CA GLN A 88 -6.79 19.22 -0.26
C GLN A 88 -7.84 19.77 -1.23
N SER A 89 -8.32 18.96 -2.16
CA SER A 89 -9.39 19.33 -3.11
C SER A 89 -10.66 19.76 -2.37
N LEU A 90 -11.08 19.01 -1.34
CA LEU A 90 -12.21 19.37 -0.49
C LEU A 90 -12.00 20.71 0.23
N ASN A 91 -10.81 20.93 0.80
CA ASN A 91 -10.49 22.13 1.56
C ASN A 91 -10.33 23.39 0.69
N MET A 92 -9.87 23.23 -0.54
CA MET A 92 -9.69 24.31 -1.52
C MET A 92 -10.94 24.56 -2.36
N HIS A 93 -11.88 23.61 -2.43
CA HIS A 93 -13.11 23.80 -3.16
C HIS A 93 -13.90 24.98 -2.58
N ARG A 94 -14.26 25.93 -3.44
CA ARG A 94 -15.04 27.13 -3.12
C ARG A 94 -16.14 27.23 -4.15
N LYS A 95 -17.30 27.76 -3.75
CA LYS A 95 -18.41 27.98 -4.69
C LYS A 95 -18.00 28.91 -5.84
N GLY A 96 -17.31 30.01 -5.53
CA GLY A 96 -16.92 31.00 -6.54
C GLY A 96 -18.11 31.45 -7.41
N SER A 97 -17.90 31.43 -8.73
CA SER A 97 -18.89 31.72 -9.76
C SER A 97 -19.75 30.52 -10.18
N SER A 98 -19.50 29.32 -9.65
CA SER A 98 -20.27 28.12 -9.97
C SER A 98 -21.71 28.20 -9.47
N SER A 99 -22.61 27.49 -10.14
CA SER A 99 -23.97 27.31 -9.64
C SER A 99 -23.95 26.58 -8.30
N MET A 100 -24.94 26.84 -7.43
CA MET A 100 -25.02 26.17 -6.13
C MET A 100 -25.15 24.65 -6.28
N VAL A 101 -25.88 24.20 -7.31
CA VAL A 101 -26.12 22.78 -7.59
C VAL A 101 -24.82 22.07 -8.00
N ASP A 102 -24.06 22.66 -8.91
CA ASP A 102 -22.79 22.08 -9.37
C ASP A 102 -21.75 22.04 -8.25
N TYR A 103 -21.67 23.12 -7.45
CA TYR A 103 -20.81 23.17 -6.27
C TYR A 103 -21.17 22.07 -5.24
N ILE A 104 -22.45 21.93 -4.88
CA ILE A 104 -22.87 20.89 -3.92
C ILE A 104 -22.59 19.49 -4.49
N ARG A 105 -22.79 19.29 -5.79
CA ARG A 105 -22.51 18.01 -6.45
C ARG A 105 -21.03 17.65 -6.35
N VAL A 106 -20.12 18.57 -6.66
CA VAL A 106 -18.67 18.33 -6.57
C VAL A 106 -18.25 18.12 -5.11
N PHE A 107 -18.75 18.92 -4.18
CA PHE A 107 -18.49 18.75 -2.75
C PHE A 107 -18.91 17.36 -2.25
N LYS A 108 -20.11 16.91 -2.66
CA LYS A 108 -20.60 15.58 -2.32
C LYS A 108 -19.70 14.50 -2.90
N ASN A 109 -19.34 14.59 -4.18
CA ASN A 109 -18.47 13.62 -4.83
C ASN A 109 -17.12 13.49 -4.10
N LEU A 110 -16.51 14.62 -3.69
CA LEU A 110 -15.27 14.59 -2.91
C LEU A 110 -15.44 13.89 -1.55
N CYS A 111 -16.58 14.09 -0.88
CA CYS A 111 -16.90 13.38 0.35
C CYS A 111 -17.13 11.89 0.14
N ASP A 112 -17.77 11.52 -0.97
CA ASP A 112 -18.06 10.14 -1.34
C ASP A 112 -16.76 9.41 -1.73
N ASP A 113 -15.85 10.07 -2.47
CA ASP A 113 -14.52 9.55 -2.83
C ASP A 113 -13.64 9.32 -1.59
N LEU A 114 -13.65 10.25 -0.64
CA LEU A 114 -12.98 10.07 0.66
C LEU A 114 -13.57 8.89 1.44
N SER A 115 -14.88 8.70 1.38
CA SER A 115 -15.53 7.55 2.02
C SER A 115 -15.17 6.23 1.33
N ALA A 116 -15.04 6.22 0.00
CA ALA A 116 -14.67 5.04 -0.79
C ALA A 116 -13.26 4.53 -0.48
N ILE A 117 -12.33 5.41 -0.10
CA ILE A 117 -10.98 5.03 0.36
C ILE A 117 -10.89 4.77 1.88
N GLY A 118 -12.04 4.67 2.56
CA GLY A 118 -12.10 4.37 4.00
C GLY A 118 -11.81 5.57 4.92
N LYS A 119 -11.86 6.80 4.39
CA LYS A 119 -11.60 8.05 5.13
C LYS A 119 -12.83 8.97 5.14
N PRO A 120 -13.98 8.54 5.68
CA PRO A 120 -15.20 9.32 5.63
C PRO A 120 -15.07 10.64 6.40
N VAL A 121 -15.59 11.72 5.81
CA VAL A 121 -15.68 13.01 6.50
C VAL A 121 -16.85 12.97 7.48
N ASP A 122 -16.63 13.36 8.74
CA ASP A 122 -17.72 13.45 9.73
C ASP A 122 -18.80 14.45 9.30
N GLY A 123 -20.05 14.19 9.67
CA GLY A 123 -21.20 15.03 9.29
C GLY A 123 -21.05 16.49 9.72
N ARG A 124 -20.52 16.75 10.93
CA ARG A 124 -20.31 18.12 11.42
C ARG A 124 -19.20 18.80 10.63
N THR A 125 -18.13 18.07 10.34
CA THR A 125 -17.01 18.55 9.51
C THR A 125 -17.46 18.85 8.08
N LYS A 126 -18.33 18.02 7.48
CA LYS A 126 -18.91 18.30 6.16
C LYS A 126 -19.66 19.63 6.15
N VAL A 127 -20.55 19.85 7.11
CA VAL A 127 -21.32 21.10 7.22
C VAL A 127 -20.40 22.29 7.45
N PHE A 128 -19.43 22.17 8.35
CA PHE A 128 -18.46 23.24 8.63
C PHE A 128 -17.64 23.61 7.39
N THR A 129 -17.08 22.62 6.68
CA THR A 129 -16.29 22.86 5.46
C THR A 129 -17.14 23.47 4.36
N LEU A 130 -18.39 23.02 4.21
CA LEU A 130 -19.36 23.60 3.27
C LEU A 130 -19.62 25.07 3.59
N LEU A 131 -19.97 25.40 4.84
CA LEU A 131 -20.20 26.79 5.27
C LEU A 131 -18.97 27.68 5.05
N LYS A 132 -17.79 27.20 5.46
CA LYS A 132 -16.51 27.90 5.25
C LYS A 132 -16.26 28.20 3.77
N SER A 133 -16.54 27.23 2.90
CA SER A 133 -16.29 27.37 1.46
C SER A 133 -17.32 28.22 0.70
N LEU A 134 -18.47 28.49 1.32
CA LEU A 134 -19.46 29.47 0.86
C LEU A 134 -19.09 30.91 1.28
N GLY A 135 -18.03 31.11 2.06
CA GLY A 135 -17.67 32.42 2.60
C GLY A 135 -18.50 32.84 3.81
N LEU A 136 -19.30 31.92 4.37
CA LEU A 136 -19.96 32.11 5.67
C LEU A 136 -18.93 31.82 6.77
N THR A 137 -17.89 32.63 6.85
CA THR A 137 -17.05 32.63 8.06
C THR A 137 -17.93 33.16 9.18
N MET A 138 -18.26 32.30 10.14
CA MET A 138 -18.86 32.73 11.40
C MET A 138 -17.94 33.79 11.99
N ASN A 139 -18.34 35.06 11.88
CA ASN A 139 -17.69 36.16 12.59
C ASN A 139 -17.86 35.86 14.09
N PRO A 140 -16.79 35.73 14.87
CA PRO A 140 -16.93 35.73 16.30
C PRO A 140 -17.41 37.12 16.71
N LEU A 141 -18.52 37.17 17.44
CA LEU A 141 -18.99 38.36 18.18
C LEU A 141 -17.95 38.76 19.24
#